data_AF-A0A3B9H0Y9-F1
#
_entry.id   AF-A0A3B9H0Y9-F1
#
_cell.length_a   1.000
_cell.length_b   1.000
_cell.length_c   1.000
_cell.angle_alpha   90.00
_cell.angle_beta   90.00
_cell.angle_gamma   90.00
#
_symmetry.space_group_name_H-M   'P 1'
#
loop_
_entity.id
_entity.type
_entity.pdbx_description
1 polymer ?
#
loop_
_entity_poly.entity_id
_entity_poly.type
_entity_poly.pdbx_seq_one_letter_code
_entity_poly.pdbx_strand_id
1 'polypeptide(L)'
;PPDIDVDFEHERREEVIQYVYGRYGRHRAALTATVISYRSRSAVREVCKVLGLSEDISSALANGVWGSWNDALPDKRIVEAG
;
A
#
# COMPACT_ATOMS: atom_id res chain seq x y z
N PRO A 1 -10.63 -14.65 -20.53
CA PRO A 1 -11.58 -15.36 -19.64
C PRO A 1 -12.20 -14.32 -18.67
N PRO A 2 -13.46 -14.46 -18.25
CA PRO A 2 -14.06 -13.54 -17.28
C PRO A 2 -13.45 -13.73 -15.89
N ASP A 3 -13.28 -12.64 -15.15
CA ASP A 3 -12.86 -12.62 -13.74
C ASP A 3 -14.08 -12.31 -12.87
N ILE A 4 -14.28 -13.06 -11.79
CA ILE A 4 -15.51 -12.99 -10.96
C ILE A 4 -15.12 -12.84 -9.50
N ASP A 5 -15.37 -11.65 -8.96
CA ASP A 5 -15.24 -11.36 -7.54
C ASP A 5 -16.55 -11.68 -6.80
N VAL A 6 -16.43 -12.30 -5.62
CA VAL A 6 -17.59 -12.67 -4.77
C VAL A 6 -17.36 -12.14 -3.36
N ASP A 7 -18.32 -11.34 -2.88
CA ASP A 7 -18.31 -10.79 -1.53
C ASP A 7 -18.96 -11.75 -0.52
N PHE A 8 -18.44 -11.77 0.71
CA PHE A 8 -18.93 -12.57 1.82
C PHE A 8 -19.03 -11.73 3.09
N GLU A 9 -19.88 -12.15 4.03
CA GLU A 9 -19.92 -11.58 5.38
C GLU A 9 -18.52 -11.69 6.01
N HIS A 10 -18.03 -10.58 6.58
CA HIS A 10 -16.62 -10.45 6.96
C HIS A 10 -16.19 -11.53 7.96
N GLU A 11 -17.03 -11.76 8.97
CA GLU A 11 -16.77 -12.74 10.03
C GLU A 11 -16.89 -14.19 9.54
N ARG A 12 -17.55 -14.42 8.41
CA ARG A 12 -17.78 -15.77 7.84
C ARG A 12 -16.90 -16.11 6.65
N ARG A 13 -16.05 -15.17 6.20
CA ARG A 13 -15.13 -15.37 5.07
C ARG A 13 -14.26 -16.63 5.23
N GLU A 14 -13.85 -16.93 6.46
CA GLU A 14 -13.01 -18.09 6.75
C GLU A 14 -13.72 -19.43 6.47
N GLU A 15 -15.03 -19.52 6.70
CA GLU A 15 -15.80 -20.73 6.38
C GLU A 15 -15.71 -21.06 4.88
N VAL A 16 -15.78 -20.03 4.04
CA VAL A 16 -15.69 -20.17 2.58
C VAL A 16 -14.28 -20.56 2.15
N ILE A 17 -13.25 -19.94 2.73
CA ILE A 17 -11.85 -20.29 2.45
C ILE A 17 -11.59 -21.77 2.78
N GLN A 18 -12.02 -22.23 3.97
CA GLN A 18 -11.87 -23.62 4.36
C GLN A 18 -12.69 -24.57 3.50
N TYR A 19 -13.89 -24.16 3.07
CA TYR A 19 -14.68 -24.93 2.10
C TYR A 19 -13.92 -25.13 0.77
N VAL A 20 -13.31 -24.07 0.22
CA VAL A 20 -12.50 -24.17 -1.00
C VAL A 20 -11.33 -25.14 -0.80
N TYR A 21 -10.63 -25.05 0.33
CA TYR A 21 -9.56 -26.00 0.66
C TYR A 21 -10.06 -27.44 0.81
N GLY A 22 -11.22 -27.65 1.43
CA GLY A 22 -11.82 -28.98 1.56
C GLY A 22 -12.27 -29.56 0.22
N ARG A 23 -12.88 -28.73 -0.64
CA ARG A 23 -13.41 -29.15 -1.94
C ARG A 23 -12.31 -29.45 -2.96
N TYR A 24 -11.25 -28.64 -3.00
CA TYR A 24 -10.21 -28.74 -4.04
C TYR A 24 -8.87 -29.28 -3.52
N GLY A 25 -8.63 -29.27 -2.21
CA GLY A 25 -7.38 -29.72 -1.60
C GLY A 25 -6.26 -28.67 -1.66
N ARG A 26 -5.38 -28.68 -0.66
CA ARG A 26 -4.29 -27.69 -0.50
C ARG A 26 -3.22 -27.70 -1.58
N HIS A 27 -3.14 -28.75 -2.38
CA HIS A 27 -2.22 -28.84 -3.53
C HIS A 27 -2.75 -28.11 -4.77
N ARG A 28 -4.04 -27.72 -4.78
CA ARG A 28 -4.71 -27.06 -5.93
C ARG A 28 -5.32 -25.70 -5.59
N ALA A 29 -5.35 -25.31 -4.32
CA ALA A 29 -5.89 -24.03 -3.87
C ALA A 29 -4.89 -23.35 -2.93
N ALA A 30 -4.74 -22.04 -3.05
CA ALA A 30 -3.89 -21.21 -2.19
C ALA A 30 -4.42 -19.76 -2.17
N LEU A 31 -4.05 -19.02 -1.13
CA LEU A 31 -4.23 -17.56 -1.11
C LEU A 31 -3.09 -16.91 -1.90
N THR A 32 -3.41 -15.87 -2.66
CA THR A 32 -2.41 -15.08 -3.38
C THR A 32 -1.61 -14.23 -2.39
N ALA A 33 -0.28 -14.24 -2.51
CA ALA A 33 0.58 -13.38 -1.71
C ALA A 33 0.43 -11.91 -2.14
N THR A 34 0.53 -11.00 -1.17
CA THR A 34 0.61 -9.56 -1.42
C THR A 34 2.05 -9.09 -1.22
N VAL A 35 2.60 -8.35 -2.18
CA VAL A 35 3.91 -7.70 -2.06
C VAL A 35 3.70 -6.28 -1.57
N ILE A 36 4.22 -5.96 -0.39
CA ILE A 36 4.15 -4.62 0.19
C ILE A 36 5.35 -3.82 -0.31
N SER A 37 5.08 -2.64 -0.88
CA SER A 37 6.11 -1.70 -1.36
C SER A 37 5.89 -0.31 -0.79
N TYR A 38 6.98 0.45 -0.64
CA TYR A 38 6.87 1.86 -0.26
C TYR A 38 6.21 2.67 -1.38
N ARG A 39 5.12 3.36 -1.04
CA ARG A 39 4.62 4.46 -1.86
C ARG A 39 5.42 5.73 -1.58
N SER A 40 5.43 6.66 -2.52
CA SER A 40 6.25 7.88 -2.50
C SER A 40 6.15 8.65 -1.17
N ARG A 41 4.95 8.81 -0.61
CA ARG A 41 4.74 9.50 0.69
C ARG A 41 5.40 8.78 1.87
N SER A 42 5.29 7.45 1.91
CA SER A 42 5.90 6.65 2.97
C SER A 42 7.41 6.63 2.84
N ALA A 43 7.94 6.57 1.62
CA ALA A 43 9.38 6.68 1.36
C ALA A 43 9.96 8.01 1.85
N VAL A 44 9.30 9.14 1.51
CA VAL A 44 9.71 10.48 1.98
C VAL A 44 9.73 10.54 3.51
N ARG A 45 8.70 10.02 4.19
CA ARG A 45 8.65 10.02 5.66
C ARG A 45 9.78 9.22 6.30
N GLU A 46 10.09 8.04 5.77
CA GLU A 46 11.19 7.22 6.27
C GLU A 46 12.55 7.92 6.09
N VAL A 47 12.78 8.57 4.94
CA VAL A 47 14.00 9.35 4.72
C VAL A 47 14.07 10.54 5.67
N CYS A 48 12.99 11.29 5.86
CA CYS A 48 12.94 12.42 6.79
C CYS A 48 13.28 12.00 8.23
N LYS A 49 12.76 10.84 8.66
CA LYS A 49 13.06 10.26 9.96
C LYS A 49 14.55 9.93 10.12
N VAL A 50 15.17 9.32 9.11
CA VAL A 50 16.61 9.02 9.11
C VAL A 50 17.46 10.30 9.15
N LEU A 51 17.00 11.37 8.50
CA LEU A 51 17.66 12.67 8.49
C LEU A 51 17.40 13.51 9.75
N GLY A 52 16.60 13.02 10.70
CA GLY A 52 16.29 13.74 11.95
C GLY A 52 15.40 14.97 11.75
N LEU A 53 14.62 15.03 10.67
CA LEU A 53 13.67 16.12 10.43
C LEU A 53 12.46 16.02 11.37
N SER A 54 11.88 17.17 11.71
CA SER A 54 10.66 17.22 12.51
C SER A 54 9.46 16.62 11.77
N GLU A 55 8.44 16.19 12.52
CA GLU A 55 7.21 15.66 11.92
C GLU A 55 6.46 16.68 11.05
N ASP A 56 6.55 17.96 11.40
CA ASP A 56 5.96 19.06 10.61
C ASP A 56 6.61 19.17 9.23
N ILE A 57 7.94 19.19 9.18
CA ILE A 57 8.71 19.23 7.92
C ILE A 57 8.47 17.95 7.11
N SER A 58 8.53 16.78 7.76
CA SER A 58 8.24 15.48 7.14
C SER A 58 6.84 15.43 6.53
N SER A 59 5.86 16.00 7.22
CA SER A 59 4.47 16.08 6.75
C SER A 59 4.32 17.06 5.60
N ALA A 60 4.97 18.23 5.65
CA ALA A 60 4.99 19.20 4.55
C ALA A 60 5.58 18.57 3.27
N LEU A 61 6.74 17.92 3.38
CA LEU A 61 7.41 17.24 2.27
C LEU A 61 6.56 16.09 1.72
N ALA A 62 5.98 15.25 2.59
CA ALA A 62 5.12 14.15 2.16
C ALA A 62 3.80 14.64 1.53
N ASN A 63 3.28 15.79 1.93
CA ASN A 63 2.09 16.41 1.33
C ASN A 63 2.39 17.05 -0.03
N GLY A 64 3.64 17.48 -0.25
CA GLY A 64 4.12 17.96 -1.56
C GLY A 64 4.13 16.88 -2.65
N VAL A 65 4.18 15.60 -2.26
CA VAL A 65 4.06 14.45 -3.15
C VAL A 65 2.60 14.27 -3.59
N TRP A 66 2.28 14.75 -4.80
CA TRP A 66 0.96 14.60 -5.41
C TRP A 66 1.00 13.53 -6.50
N GLY A 67 0.12 12.53 -6.42
CA GLY A 67 -0.02 11.49 -7.45
C GLY A 67 0.73 10.19 -7.16
N SER A 68 0.32 9.12 -7.86
CA SER A 68 0.82 7.75 -7.66
C SER A 68 2.00 7.38 -8.57
N TRP A 69 2.36 8.22 -9.55
CA TRP A 69 3.33 7.84 -10.58
C TRP A 69 4.04 9.09 -11.16
N ASN A 70 5.36 9.00 -11.24
CA ASN A 70 6.27 9.70 -12.17
C ASN A 70 6.46 11.23 -12.21
N ASP A 71 5.73 12.08 -11.50
CA ASP A 71 6.14 13.50 -11.49
C ASP A 71 7.17 13.75 -10.39
N ALA A 72 8.38 14.11 -10.83
CA ALA A 72 9.41 14.67 -9.97
C ALA A 72 8.78 15.77 -9.09
N LEU A 73 9.12 15.77 -7.80
CA LEU A 73 8.72 16.85 -6.90
C LEU A 73 9.13 18.18 -7.55
N PRO A 74 8.21 19.09 -7.88
CA PRO A 74 8.60 20.35 -8.50
C PRO A 74 9.44 21.14 -7.50
N ASP A 75 10.69 21.47 -7.89
CA ASP A 75 11.73 22.09 -7.06
C ASP A 75 11.22 23.29 -6.23
N LYS A 76 10.25 24.03 -6.76
CA LYS A 76 9.63 25.19 -6.08
C LYS A 76 9.00 24.83 -4.73
N ARG A 77 8.44 23.63 -4.57
CA ARG A 77 7.77 23.21 -3.32
C ARG A 77 8.72 22.76 -2.23
N ILE A 78 9.96 22.38 -2.58
CA ILE A 78 10.99 22.02 -1.60
C ILE A 78 11.50 23.29 -0.89
N VAL A 79 11.61 24.40 -1.61
CA VAL A 79 12.02 25.71 -1.07
C VAL A 79 10.95 26.30 -0.14
N GLU A 80 9.66 26.06 -0.42
CA GLU A 80 8.55 26.53 0.42
C GLU A 80 8.34 25.71 1.71
N ALA A 81 8.96 24.52 1.81
CA ALA A 81 8.87 23.64 2.97
C ALA A 81 10.03 23.84 3.99
N GLY A 82 10.91 24.81 3.73
CA GLY A 82 12.01 25.23 4.60
C GLY A 82 11.69 26.49 5.40
#